data_AF-A0AAD9XCS1-F1
#
_entry.id   AF-A0AAD9XCS1-F1
#
_cell.length_a   1.000
_cell.length_b   1.000
_cell.length_c   1.000
_cell.angle_alpha   90.00
_cell.angle_beta   90.00
_cell.angle_gamma   90.00
#
_symmetry.space_group_name_H-M   'P 1'
#
loop_
_entity.id
_entity.type
_entity.pdbx_description
1 polymer ?
#
loop_
_entity_poly.entity_id
_entity_poly.type
_entity_poly.pdbx_seq_one_letter_code
_entity_poly.pdbx_strand_id
1 'polypeptide(L)' 'MMLLDPAVPATPTIFIFGDSTADVGTNNFLPASLSREKFPYNSFDFPTGKPTGRFSDGYASADHIGTILGADVHDIHWT' A
#
# COMPACT_ATOMS: atom_id res chain seq x y z
N MET A 1 3.57 20.03 -14.95
CA MET A 1 2.94 20.97 -14.01
C MET A 1 1.44 20.68 -14.04
N MET A 2 0.95 19.93 -13.06
CA MET A 2 -0.47 19.55 -12.98
C MET A 2 -1.20 20.72 -12.32
N LEU A 3 -2.16 21.32 -13.01
CA LEU A 3 -3.00 22.39 -12.46
C LEU A 3 -3.93 21.76 -11.43
N LEU A 4 -3.83 22.19 -10.17
CA LEU A 4 -4.76 21.78 -9.11
C LEU A 4 -6.02 22.63 -9.24
N ASP A 5 -7.16 21.99 -9.52
CA ASP A 5 -8.46 22.65 -9.47
C ASP A 5 -8.81 22.98 -8.01
N PRO A 6 -8.98 24.27 -7.64
CA PRO A 6 -9.22 24.68 -6.26
C PRO A 6 -10.60 24.25 -5.72
N ALA A 7 -11.46 23.71 -6.58
CA ALA A 7 -12.77 23.19 -6.24
C ALA A 7 -12.76 21.71 -5.81
N VAL A 8 -11.65 20.99 -6.04
CA VAL A 8 -11.47 19.63 -5.53
C VAL A 8 -10.83 19.74 -4.15
N PRO A 9 -11.50 19.31 -3.06
CA PRO A 9 -10.87 19.24 -1.77
C PRO A 9 -9.60 18.39 -1.90
N ALA A 10 -8.45 18.95 -1.55
CA ALA A 10 -7.20 18.20 -1.57
C ALA A 10 -7.35 17.00 -0.64
N THR A 11 -7.30 15.79 -1.19
CA THR A 11 -7.26 14.56 -0.39
C THR A 11 -5.97 14.58 0.42
N PRO A 12 -6.02 14.46 1.75
CA PRO A 12 -4.81 14.39 2.56
C PRO A 12 -3.95 13.21 2.11
N THR A 13 -2.64 13.39 2.03
CA THR A 13 -1.70 12.32 1.65
C THR A 13 -0.95 11.85 2.89
N ILE A 14 -0.90 10.54 3.09
CA ILE A 14 -0.17 9.89 4.18
C ILE A 14 1.02 9.15 3.57
N PHE A 15 2.20 9.46 4.09
CA PHE A 15 3.43 8.78 3.75
C PHE A 15 3.79 7.81 4.86
N ILE A 16 3.97 6.55 4.52
CA ILE A 16 4.23 5.48 5.49
C ILE A 16 5.64 4.95 5.29
N PHE A 17 6.33 4.78 6.41
CA PHE A 17 7.64 4.17 6.51
C PHE A 17 7.55 3.00 7.49
N GLY A 18 8.14 1.86 7.15
CA GLY A 18 8.06 0.69 8.00
C GLY A 18 8.74 -0.54 7.42
N ASP A 19 8.24 -1.70 7.83
CA ASP A 19 8.65 -3.01 7.33
C ASP A 19 7.49 -3.68 6.54
N SER A 20 7.54 -5.00 6.36
CA SER A 20 6.51 -5.81 5.70
C SER A 20 5.07 -5.57 6.18
N THR A 21 4.86 -5.10 7.42
CA THR A 21 3.51 -4.81 7.96
C THR A 21 2.87 -3.56 7.36
N ALA A 22 3.68 -2.68 6.77
CA ALA A 22 3.23 -1.47 6.09
C ALA A 22 3.39 -1.53 4.56
N ASP A 23 4.13 -2.53 4.04
CA ASP A 23 4.36 -2.70 2.61
C ASP A 23 3.07 -3.14 1.88
N VAL A 24 2.72 -2.39 0.83
CA VAL A 24 1.58 -2.64 -0.05
C VAL A 24 1.99 -3.12 -1.45
N GLY A 25 3.22 -3.59 -1.58
CA GLY A 25 3.77 -4.23 -2.78
C GLY A 25 4.90 -3.43 -3.41
N THR A 26 5.38 -2.41 -2.70
CA THR A 26 6.45 -1.51 -3.09
C THR A 26 7.73 -2.29 -3.36
N ASN A 27 8.02 -3.32 -2.54
CA ASN A 27 9.21 -4.16 -2.72
C ASN A 27 9.18 -5.06 -3.98
N ASN A 28 8.02 -5.23 -4.63
CA ASN A 28 7.95 -5.96 -5.90
C ASN A 28 8.66 -5.23 -7.05
N PHE A 29 8.93 -3.94 -6.90
CA PHE A 29 9.64 -3.10 -7.89
C PHE A 29 11.15 -3.04 -7.63
N LEU A 30 11.64 -3.63 -6.53
CA LEU A 30 13.05 -3.65 -6.18
C LEU A 30 13.74 -4.87 -6.81
N PRO A 31 14.79 -4.71 -7.65
CA PRO A 31 15.38 -5.81 -8.43
C PRO A 31 15.97 -6.95 -7.60
N ALA A 32 16.49 -6.64 -6.41
CA ALA A 32 17.20 -7.58 -5.54
C ALA A 32 16.51 -7.81 -4.18
N SER A 33 15.30 -7.30 -3.97
CA SER A 33 14.62 -7.48 -2.69
C SER A 33 14.25 -8.96 -2.49
N LEU A 34 14.69 -9.49 -1.36
CA LEU A 34 14.34 -10.83 -0.87
C LEU A 34 13.01 -10.81 -0.10
N SER A 35 12.61 -9.64 0.39
CA SER A 35 11.38 -9.40 1.12
C SER A 35 10.30 -8.91 0.17
N ARG A 36 9.79 -9.81 -0.67
CA ARG A 36 8.67 -9.55 -1.57
C ARG A 36 7.42 -10.28 -1.11
N GLU A 37 6.28 -9.68 -1.39
CA GLU A 37 4.99 -10.19 -0.96
C GLU A 37 4.48 -11.41 -1.75
N LYS A 38 5.19 -11.86 -2.79
CA LYS A 38 4.82 -13.01 -3.63
C LYS A 38 4.97 -14.37 -2.94
N PHE A 39 4.36 -14.54 -1.78
CA PHE A 39 4.22 -15.84 -1.13
C PHE A 39 2.85 -16.44 -1.44
N PRO A 40 2.78 -17.75 -1.72
CA PRO A 40 1.52 -18.41 -2.14
C PRO A 40 0.44 -18.41 -1.06
N TYR A 41 0.79 -18.12 0.19
CA TYR A 41 -0.13 -17.99 1.32
C TYR A 41 -0.62 -16.57 1.57
N ASN A 42 -0.04 -15.56 0.89
CA ASN A 42 -0.52 -14.19 1.02
C ASN A 42 -1.65 -13.95 0.01
N SER A 43 -2.73 -13.33 0.47
CA SER A 43 -3.91 -12.96 -0.31
C SER A 43 -4.86 -14.12 -0.69
N PHE A 44 -4.85 -15.22 0.07
CA PHE A 44 -5.77 -16.34 -0.16
C PHE A 44 -7.24 -15.94 0.08
N ASP A 45 -7.48 -15.06 1.05
CA ASP A 45 -8.83 -14.65 1.45
C ASP A 45 -9.37 -13.42 0.70
N PHE A 46 -8.61 -12.85 -0.25
CA PHE A 46 -9.13 -11.74 -1.05
C PHE A 46 -10.26 -12.21 -1.99
N PRO A 47 -11.37 -11.47 -2.10
CA PRO A 47 -12.50 -11.86 -2.96
C PRO A 47 -12.13 -12.05 -4.43
N THR A 48 -11.02 -11.47 -4.87
CA THR A 48 -10.50 -11.57 -6.24
C THR A 48 -9.44 -12.67 -6.40
N GLY A 49 -8.96 -13.27 -5.30
CA GLY A 49 -7.86 -14.23 -5.27
C GLY A 49 -6.54 -13.68 -5.82
N LYS A 50 -6.40 -12.34 -5.90
CA LYS A 50 -5.22 -11.68 -6.46
C LYS A 50 -4.34 -11.14 -5.34
N PRO A 51 -3.01 -11.37 -5.40
CA PRO A 51 -2.06 -10.73 -4.51
C PRO A 51 -2.25 -9.22 -4.55
N THR A 52 -2.49 -8.59 -3.41
CA THR A 52 -2.68 -7.13 -3.35
C THR A 52 -1.37 -6.39 -3.14
N GLY A 53 -0.26 -7.12 -3.02
CA GLY A 53 1.03 -6.55 -2.66
C GLY A 53 1.26 -6.50 -1.14
N ARG A 54 0.33 -6.97 -0.29
CA ARG A 54 0.44 -6.95 1.18
C ARG A 54 0.88 -8.28 1.78
N PHE A 55 1.75 -8.26 2.79
CA PHE A 55 2.21 -9.48 3.50
C PHE A 55 1.13 -10.11 4.40
N SER A 56 -0.14 -9.88 4.10
CA SER A 56 -1.31 -10.37 4.84
C SER A 56 -2.46 -10.69 3.89
N ASP A 57 -3.42 -11.45 4.38
CA ASP A 57 -4.65 -11.80 3.67
C ASP A 57 -5.72 -10.68 3.66
N GLY A 58 -5.35 -9.45 4.03
CA GLY A 58 -6.28 -8.34 4.15
C GLY A 58 -5.63 -6.96 4.02
N TYR A 59 -6.40 -5.92 4.30
CA TYR A 59 -5.90 -4.55 4.36
C TYR A 59 -4.90 -4.38 5.51
N ALA A 60 -3.79 -3.69 5.24
CA ALA A 60 -2.86 -3.29 6.27
C ALA A 60 -3.48 -2.22 7.17
N SER A 61 -2.92 -2.02 8.37
CA SER A 61 -3.36 -0.97 9.30
C SER A 61 -3.34 0.42 8.64
N ALA A 62 -2.36 0.64 7.76
CA ALA A 62 -2.21 1.79 6.89
C ALA A 62 -3.46 2.11 6.06
N ASP A 63 -4.03 1.09 5.40
CA ASP A 63 -5.20 1.26 4.54
C ASP A 63 -6.45 1.61 5.34
N HIS A 64 -6.59 1.03 6.53
CA HIS A 64 -7.68 1.36 7.44
C HIS A 64 -7.59 2.83 7.88
N ILE A 65 -6.39 3.30 8.22
CA ILE A 65 -6.14 4.71 8.56
C ILE A 65 -6.47 5.63 7.38
N GLY A 66 -6.01 5.29 6.17
CA GLY A 66 -6.34 6.02 4.95
C GLY A 66 -7.85 6.12 4.71
N THR A 67 -8.53 4.98 4.85
CA THR A 67 -9.99 4.90 4.68
C THR A 67 -10.74 5.78 5.68
N ILE A 68 -10.35 5.73 6.96
CA ILE A 68 -10.99 6.53 8.03
C ILE A 68 -10.76 8.03 7.80
N LEU A 69 -9.57 8.41 7.33
CA LEU A 69 -9.18 9.81 7.13
C LEU A 69 -9.57 10.36 5.75
N GLY A 70 -10.09 9.53 4.85
CA GLY A 70 -10.29 9.90 3.45
C GLY A 70 -8.99 10.32 2.76
N ALA A 71 -7.88 9.70 3.17
CA ALA A 71 -6.53 10.05 2.78
C ALA A 71 -5.98 9.06 1.76
N ASP A 72 -5.18 9.57 0.84
CA ASP A 72 -4.40 8.76 -0.09
C ASP A 72 -3.12 8.27 0.61
N VAL A 73 -2.89 6.96 0.62
CA VAL A 73 -1.81 6.33 1.38
C VAL A 73 -0.72 5.87 0.42
N HIS A 74 0.48 6.42 0.62
CA HIS A 74 1.68 6.09 -0.14
C HIS A 74 2.72 5.46 0.76
N ASP A 75 3.05 4.21 0.49
CA ASP A 75 4.20 3.54 1.08
C ASP A 75 5.49 4.02 0.40
N ILE A 76 6.52 4.27 1.21
CA ILE A 76 7.80 4.76 0.73
C ILE A 76 8.82 3.64 0.85
N HIS A 77 9.36 3.23 -0.29
CA HIS A 77 10.33 2.14 -0.47
C HIS A 77 11.32 2.01 0.70
N TRP A 78 11.34 0.84 1.32
CA TRP A 78 12.42 0.39 2.19
C TRP A 78 12.84 -1.06 1.88
N THR A 79 14.10 -1.19 1.44
CA THR A 79 14.93 -2.39 1.16
C THR A 79 14.52 -3.39 0.07
#